data_AF-A0A8C6QL67-F1
#
_entry.id   AF-A0A8C6QL67-F1
#
_cell.length_a   1.000
_cell.length_b   1.000
_cell.length_c   1.000
_cell.angle_alpha   90.00
_cell.angle_beta   90.00
_cell.angle_gamma   90.00
#
_symmetry.space_group_name_H-M   'P 1'
#
loop_
_entity.id
_entity.type
_entity.pdbx_description
1 polymer ?
#
loop_
_entity_poly.entity_id
_entity_poly.type
_entity_poly.pdbx_seq_one_letter_code
_entity_poly.pdbx_strand_id
1 'polypeptide(L)'
;MAAAATCGTGFGSSGSVAAVAGRSGITSFQRRGKAGGTDGGPRLLSIAGTRPSLRNGQLLVSTGLPALDQLLGGGLAVGTVLLIEEDKFNIYSPLLFKYFLAEGVVNGHTLLIASAKENPANILQELPAPLLDYNCKKELGEDVHNPRTPESDDNMKIAWRYQLLPKMEVGPVSSSRFGHYYDTSKKIPQKLLDISKCHEFFLPEKVSSTLAVESCPLSHGYTKLLQFVQNIIYTEGFDGSNPQKKQKNILRIGIQNLGSPLWGDDICCTEDCDSSHRLTRFLYILRGLLRTSLSACIITMPTHLIQNKAITTRVRNLSDIVVGLESFIGSERETNPLFKDFHGLIHIRQIPRLNNLTCDESDVKDLAFKLKRKLFTIERLHLPPDLSDTVSRSSKQDLAESAKLLGPGCGMMAGGEKHLDF
;
A
#
# COMPACT_ATOMS: atom_id res chain seq x y z
N MET A 1 -40.98 -28.77 32.45
CA MET A 1 -41.33 -29.68 33.55
C MET A 1 -40.26 -30.75 33.59
N ALA A 2 -39.22 -30.57 34.39
CA ALA A 2 -39.12 -30.82 35.84
C ALA A 2 -38.41 -32.17 36.06
N ALA A 3 -37.35 -32.08 36.87
CA ALA A 3 -36.35 -33.09 37.14
C ALA A 3 -36.89 -34.33 37.88
N ALA A 4 -36.15 -35.43 37.80
CA ALA A 4 -36.17 -36.48 38.81
C ALA A 4 -34.73 -36.73 39.29
N ALA A 5 -34.51 -36.38 40.55
CA ALA A 5 -33.35 -36.73 41.35
C ALA A 5 -33.62 -38.04 42.09
N THR A 6 -32.57 -38.80 42.38
CA THR A 6 -32.58 -39.81 43.45
C THR A 6 -31.35 -39.61 44.33
N CYS A 7 -31.64 -39.35 45.61
CA CYS A 7 -30.68 -39.19 46.70
C CYS A 7 -30.25 -40.55 47.25
N GLY A 8 -29.03 -40.61 47.78
CA GLY A 8 -28.57 -41.63 48.71
C GLY A 8 -27.64 -40.99 49.75
N THR A 9 -28.09 -40.95 50.99
CA THR A 9 -27.49 -40.34 52.19
C THR A 9 -26.49 -41.26 52.91
N GLY A 10 -25.48 -40.70 53.58
CA GLY A 10 -24.65 -41.46 54.54
C GLY A 10 -23.47 -40.71 55.20
N PHE A 11 -23.79 -39.90 56.20
CA PHE A 11 -23.05 -39.43 57.40
C PHE A 11 -21.57 -39.82 57.67
N GLY A 12 -20.76 -38.84 58.17
CA GLY A 12 -19.56 -39.11 59.00
C GLY A 12 -18.46 -38.02 59.05
N SER A 13 -18.58 -37.07 59.98
CA SER A 13 -17.57 -36.10 60.50
C SER A 13 -16.31 -36.82 61.05
N SER A 14 -15.05 -36.33 61.12
CA SER A 14 -14.46 -35.04 61.54
C SER A 14 -12.95 -35.04 61.18
N GLY A 15 -12.33 -33.87 60.96
CA GLY A 15 -10.87 -33.76 60.93
C GLY A 15 -10.35 -32.47 60.29
N SER A 16 -10.49 -31.34 60.98
CA SER A 16 -9.85 -30.06 60.62
C SER A 16 -8.40 -30.02 61.08
N VAL A 17 -7.46 -29.78 60.16
CA VAL A 17 -6.20 -29.09 60.46
C VAL A 17 -5.91 -28.12 59.30
N ALA A 18 -5.91 -26.83 59.61
CA ALA A 18 -5.53 -25.77 58.70
C ALA A 18 -4.01 -25.63 58.64
N ALA A 19 -3.46 -25.41 57.44
CA ALA A 19 -2.17 -24.76 57.23
C ALA A 19 -2.20 -23.97 55.91
N VAL A 20 -1.53 -22.83 55.94
CA VAL A 20 -1.75 -21.64 55.11
C VAL A 20 -0.76 -21.55 53.94
N ALA A 21 -1.26 -20.96 52.84
CA ALA A 21 -0.55 -20.24 51.77
C ALA A 21 0.30 -20.99 50.72
N GLY A 22 0.01 -20.64 49.46
CA GLY A 22 0.85 -20.93 48.29
C GLY A 22 0.10 -20.87 46.95
N ARG A 23 -0.59 -19.75 46.65
CA ARG A 23 -1.18 -19.55 45.31
C ARG A 23 -0.09 -19.06 44.35
N SER A 24 0.28 -19.88 43.37
CA SER A 24 0.85 -19.40 42.10
C SER A 24 0.17 -20.10 40.93
N GLY A 25 -0.57 -19.32 40.13
CA GLY A 25 -1.31 -19.80 38.98
C GLY A 25 -0.40 -20.36 37.89
N ILE A 26 -0.67 -21.59 37.47
CA ILE A 26 -0.04 -22.23 36.32
C ILE A 26 -0.74 -21.66 35.07
N THR A 27 -0.08 -20.78 34.33
CA THR A 27 -0.54 -20.33 33.01
C THR A 27 -0.18 -21.38 31.96
N SER A 28 -1.19 -22.00 31.37
CA SER A 28 -1.10 -23.12 30.42
C SER A 28 -0.80 -22.69 28.97
N PHE A 29 0.30 -21.98 28.73
CA PHE A 29 0.80 -21.72 27.38
C PHE A 29 2.30 -21.97 27.28
N GLN A 30 2.67 -23.24 27.09
CA GLN A 30 4.00 -23.60 26.60
C GLN A 30 3.95 -23.70 25.06
N ARG A 31 4.57 -22.74 24.38
CA ARG A 31 4.83 -22.79 22.93
C ARG A 31 5.86 -23.89 22.66
N ARG A 32 5.44 -25.04 22.13
CA ARG A 32 6.35 -26.04 21.58
C ARG A 32 7.07 -25.47 20.35
N GLY A 33 8.33 -25.08 20.52
CA GLY A 33 9.27 -24.97 19.40
C GLY A 33 9.64 -26.39 18.96
N LYS A 34 9.20 -26.81 17.76
CA LYS A 34 9.70 -28.05 17.14
C LYS A 34 10.81 -27.68 16.15
N ALA A 35 12.05 -27.87 16.60
CA ALA A 35 13.13 -28.32 15.73
C ALA A 35 12.87 -29.80 15.37
N GLY A 36 13.06 -30.16 14.10
CA GLY A 36 13.25 -31.53 13.61
C GLY A 36 12.22 -32.59 14.01
N GLY A 37 11.27 -32.92 13.12
CA GLY A 37 10.47 -34.14 13.25
C GLY A 37 9.25 -34.16 12.33
N THR A 38 9.26 -35.10 11.39
CA THR A 38 8.15 -35.51 10.52
C THR A 38 6.90 -35.86 11.33
N ASP A 39 5.83 -35.05 11.26
CA ASP A 39 4.48 -35.43 11.68
C ASP A 39 3.43 -34.55 10.96
N GLY A 40 2.46 -35.22 10.33
CA GLY A 40 1.46 -34.65 9.43
C GLY A 40 0.28 -33.99 10.12
N GLY A 41 0.46 -32.75 10.59
CA GLY A 41 -0.65 -31.80 10.65
C GLY A 41 -0.89 -31.18 9.27
N PRO A 42 -2.09 -30.63 8.97
CA PRO A 42 -2.31 -29.92 7.72
C PRO A 42 -1.39 -28.69 7.70
N ARG A 43 -0.24 -28.82 7.03
CA ARG A 43 0.58 -27.65 6.71
C ARG A 43 -0.31 -26.73 5.91
N LEU A 44 -0.55 -25.51 6.41
CA LEU A 44 -1.14 -24.45 5.60
C LEU A 44 -0.45 -24.49 4.24
N LEU A 45 -1.24 -24.66 3.17
CA LEU A 45 -0.70 -24.77 1.81
C LEU A 45 0.17 -23.53 1.55
N SER A 46 1.48 -23.74 1.54
CA SER A 46 2.45 -22.66 1.38
C SER A 46 2.64 -22.44 -0.11
N ILE A 47 2.01 -21.40 -0.64
CA ILE A 47 2.30 -20.92 -1.99
C ILE A 47 3.65 -20.17 -1.92
N ALA A 48 4.54 -20.39 -2.89
CA ALA A 48 5.81 -19.69 -2.96
C ALA A 48 5.59 -18.16 -2.97
N GLY A 49 6.51 -17.38 -2.39
CA GLY A 49 6.42 -15.91 -2.37
C GLY A 49 5.23 -15.34 -1.59
N THR A 50 4.60 -16.14 -0.72
CA THR A 50 3.47 -15.69 0.12
C THR A 50 3.71 -15.86 1.60
N ARG A 51 3.02 -15.03 2.39
CA ARG A 51 3.07 -15.08 3.85
C ARG A 51 1.68 -14.81 4.43
N PRO A 52 1.23 -15.58 5.42
CA PRO A 52 0.01 -15.22 6.15
C PRO A 52 0.25 -13.95 6.98
N SER A 53 -0.67 -13.00 6.88
CA SER A 53 -0.73 -11.82 7.73
C SER A 53 -0.87 -12.24 9.19
N LEU A 54 -0.02 -11.69 10.07
CA LEU A 54 -0.08 -11.96 11.50
C LEU A 54 -1.33 -11.38 12.15
N ARG A 55 -1.98 -10.39 11.51
CA ARG A 55 -3.12 -9.67 12.08
C ARG A 55 -4.46 -10.34 11.78
N ASN A 56 -4.68 -10.74 10.53
CA ASN A 56 -5.98 -11.21 10.05
C ASN A 56 -5.91 -12.53 9.26
N GLY A 57 -4.75 -13.19 9.23
CA GLY A 57 -4.56 -14.49 8.57
C GLY A 57 -4.66 -14.48 7.05
N GLN A 58 -4.80 -13.31 6.42
CA GLN A 58 -4.88 -13.20 4.95
C GLN A 58 -3.55 -13.54 4.29
N LEU A 59 -3.63 -14.13 3.10
CA LEU A 59 -2.44 -14.40 2.31
C LEU A 59 -1.92 -13.09 1.73
N LEU A 60 -0.67 -12.74 2.04
CA LEU A 60 0.00 -11.55 1.54
C LEU A 60 1.02 -11.93 0.46
N VAL A 61 1.16 -11.05 -0.52
CA VAL A 61 2.23 -11.03 -1.52
C VAL A 61 3.03 -9.73 -1.42
N SER A 62 4.34 -9.79 -1.66
CA SER A 62 5.18 -8.58 -1.62
C SER A 62 4.88 -7.68 -2.81
N THR A 63 4.86 -6.36 -2.58
CA THR A 63 4.78 -5.32 -3.62
C THR A 63 6.08 -5.18 -4.42
N GLY A 64 7.15 -5.88 -4.04
CA GLY A 64 8.49 -5.69 -4.58
C GLY A 64 9.23 -4.49 -3.99
N LEU A 65 8.61 -3.82 -3.01
CA LEU A 65 9.24 -2.74 -2.24
C LEU A 65 9.01 -3.00 -0.74
N PRO A 66 10.01 -3.54 0.00
CA PRO A 66 9.83 -3.92 1.40
C PRO A 66 9.37 -2.77 2.31
N ALA A 67 9.80 -1.54 2.03
CA ALA A 67 9.35 -0.36 2.77
C ALA A 67 7.84 -0.10 2.59
N LEU A 68 7.32 -0.28 1.36
CA LEU A 68 5.89 -0.17 1.09
C LEU A 68 5.12 -1.34 1.73
N ASP A 69 5.65 -2.56 1.67
CA ASP A 69 5.03 -3.70 2.33
C ASP A 69 4.85 -3.47 3.82
N GLN A 70 5.86 -2.92 4.50
CA GLN A 70 5.77 -2.58 5.92
C GLN A 70 4.67 -1.54 6.18
N LEU A 71 4.59 -0.51 5.35
CA LEU A 71 3.56 0.54 5.43
C LEU A 71 2.14 0.00 5.20
N LEU A 72 1.99 -1.05 4.39
CA LEU A 72 0.71 -1.71 4.11
C LEU A 72 0.33 -2.78 5.14
N GLY A 73 1.09 -2.94 6.22
CA GLY A 73 0.82 -3.95 7.25
C GLY A 73 1.43 -5.33 6.95
N GLY A 74 2.47 -5.36 6.12
CA GLY A 74 3.29 -6.52 5.83
C GLY A 74 3.21 -7.05 4.39
N GLY A 75 2.51 -6.37 3.48
CA GLY A 75 2.37 -6.75 2.08
C GLY A 75 1.02 -6.40 1.46
N LEU A 76 0.83 -6.79 0.20
CA LEU A 76 -0.45 -6.69 -0.50
C LEU A 76 -1.27 -7.96 -0.29
N ALA A 77 -2.52 -7.84 0.14
CA ALA A 77 -3.38 -9.00 0.34
C ALA A 77 -3.87 -9.60 -0.99
N VAL A 78 -3.87 -10.92 -1.08
CA VAL A 78 -4.46 -11.64 -2.23
C VAL A 78 -5.95 -11.33 -2.29
N GLY A 79 -6.42 -11.11 -3.51
CA GLY A 79 -7.77 -10.67 -3.84
C GLY A 79 -7.96 -9.15 -3.81
N THR A 80 -6.92 -8.34 -3.65
CA THR A 80 -7.07 -6.87 -3.58
C THR A 80 -6.59 -6.12 -4.82
N VAL A 81 -7.07 -4.87 -4.92
CA VAL A 81 -6.60 -3.87 -5.88
C VAL A 81 -5.79 -2.78 -5.17
N LEU A 82 -4.51 -2.66 -5.55
CA LEU A 82 -3.63 -1.54 -5.22
C LEU A 82 -3.67 -0.51 -6.35
N LEU A 83 -4.20 0.68 -6.05
CA LEU A 83 -4.17 1.83 -6.94
C LEU A 83 -2.97 2.72 -6.62
N ILE A 84 -2.13 2.94 -7.62
CA ILE A 84 -1.06 3.94 -7.61
C ILE A 84 -1.54 5.15 -8.40
N GLU A 85 -1.73 6.27 -7.72
CA GLU A 85 -1.93 7.55 -8.39
C GLU A 85 -0.59 8.07 -8.90
N GLU A 86 -0.49 8.29 -10.21
CA GLU A 86 0.75 8.64 -10.90
C GLU A 86 1.19 10.07 -10.56
N ASP A 87 2.51 10.24 -10.49
CA ASP A 87 3.12 11.57 -10.41
C ASP A 87 2.92 12.34 -11.72
N LYS A 88 3.03 13.67 -11.67
CA LYS A 88 2.77 14.57 -12.80
C LYS A 88 3.53 14.21 -14.08
N PHE A 89 4.74 13.67 -13.95
CA PHE A 89 5.59 13.30 -15.09
C PHE A 89 5.66 11.77 -15.29
N ASN A 90 4.92 10.99 -14.49
CA ASN A 90 4.87 9.53 -14.54
C ASN A 90 6.27 8.89 -14.60
N ILE A 91 7.18 9.35 -13.74
CA ILE A 91 8.57 8.85 -13.66
C ILE A 91 8.67 7.71 -12.63
N TYR A 92 7.98 7.85 -11.49
CA TYR A 92 8.15 6.93 -10.36
C TYR A 92 7.05 5.87 -10.30
N SER A 93 5.84 6.16 -10.79
CA SER A 93 4.75 5.17 -10.88
C SER A 93 5.13 3.93 -11.70
N PRO A 94 5.77 4.03 -12.89
CA PRO A 94 6.20 2.85 -13.65
C PRO A 94 7.26 2.03 -12.91
N LEU A 95 8.07 2.66 -12.05
CA LEU A 95 9.08 1.95 -11.27
C LEU A 95 8.43 1.03 -10.22
N LEU A 96 7.47 1.55 -9.44
CA LEU A 96 6.71 0.73 -8.48
C LEU A 96 5.94 -0.40 -9.18
N PHE A 97 5.37 -0.10 -10.35
CA PHE A 97 4.72 -1.10 -11.20
C PHE A 97 5.69 -2.22 -11.62
N LYS A 98 6.89 -1.87 -12.09
CA LYS A 98 7.94 -2.83 -12.46
C LYS A 98 8.43 -3.64 -11.25
N TYR A 99 8.54 -3.06 -10.05
CA TYR A 99 8.88 -3.82 -8.84
C TYR A 99 7.86 -4.89 -8.52
N PHE A 100 6.57 -4.58 -8.62
CA PHE A 100 5.51 -5.56 -8.38
C PHE A 100 5.57 -6.75 -9.35
N LEU A 101 5.88 -6.48 -10.62
CA LEU A 101 6.05 -7.50 -11.66
C LEU A 101 7.34 -8.30 -11.48
N ALA A 102 8.46 -7.64 -11.21
CA ALA A 102 9.75 -8.27 -10.93
C ALA A 102 9.68 -9.25 -9.75
N GLU A 103 8.96 -8.87 -8.68
CA GLU A 103 8.69 -9.76 -7.55
C GLU A 103 7.82 -10.95 -7.92
N GLY A 104 6.99 -10.83 -8.95
CA GLY A 104 6.29 -11.96 -9.54
C GLY A 104 7.23 -12.93 -10.24
N VAL A 105 8.13 -12.42 -11.10
CA VAL A 105 9.12 -13.22 -11.82
C VAL A 105 10.03 -13.99 -10.85
N VAL A 106 10.57 -13.30 -9.83
CA VAL A 106 11.50 -13.90 -8.86
C VAL A 106 10.84 -15.02 -8.06
N ASN A 107 9.56 -14.87 -7.71
CA ASN A 107 8.81 -15.88 -6.96
C ASN A 107 8.13 -16.95 -7.83
N GLY A 108 8.23 -16.86 -9.16
CA GLY A 108 7.57 -17.79 -10.09
C GLY A 108 6.04 -17.63 -10.17
N HIS A 109 5.52 -16.46 -9.84
CA HIS A 109 4.10 -16.14 -9.97
C HIS A 109 3.70 -15.97 -11.44
N THR A 110 2.46 -16.31 -11.78
CA THR A 110 1.92 -16.01 -13.11
C THR A 110 1.65 -14.51 -13.21
N LEU A 111 2.07 -13.88 -14.29
CA LEU A 111 1.88 -12.46 -14.54
C LEU A 111 0.78 -12.22 -15.58
N LEU A 112 0.04 -11.13 -15.41
CA LEU A 112 -0.78 -10.54 -16.47
C LEU A 112 -0.44 -9.07 -16.55
N ILE A 113 0.02 -8.61 -17.71
CA ILE A 113 0.39 -7.22 -17.94
C ILE A 113 -0.53 -6.63 -19.00
N ALA A 114 -1.28 -5.60 -18.61
CA ALA A 114 -2.17 -4.85 -19.46
C ALA A 114 -1.69 -3.41 -19.61
N SER A 115 -1.48 -2.96 -20.85
CA SER A 115 -1.12 -1.57 -21.14
C SER A 115 -1.80 -1.08 -22.41
N ALA A 116 -2.08 0.22 -22.44
CA ALA A 116 -2.55 0.94 -23.62
C ALA A 116 -1.47 1.88 -24.19
N LYS A 117 -0.36 2.08 -23.47
CA LYS A 117 0.71 3.04 -23.83
C LYS A 117 1.91 2.35 -24.47
N GLU A 118 2.42 1.32 -23.82
CA GLU A 118 3.63 0.60 -24.21
C GLU A 118 3.32 -0.88 -24.41
N ASN A 119 4.04 -1.56 -25.30
CA ASN A 119 3.88 -2.99 -25.47
C ASN A 119 4.33 -3.73 -24.17
N PRO A 120 3.50 -4.62 -23.60
CA PRO A 120 3.84 -5.40 -22.40
C PRO A 120 5.19 -6.14 -22.47
N ALA A 121 5.60 -6.60 -23.65
CA ALA A 121 6.89 -7.27 -23.85
C ALA A 121 8.07 -6.34 -23.55
N ASN A 122 7.97 -5.04 -23.87
CA ASN A 122 9.02 -4.07 -23.57
C ASN A 122 9.09 -3.83 -22.05
N ILE A 123 7.94 -3.73 -21.38
CA ILE A 123 7.87 -3.57 -19.93
C ILE A 123 8.56 -4.76 -19.22
N LEU A 124 8.33 -5.99 -19.71
CA LEU A 124 8.97 -7.21 -19.19
C LEU A 124 10.49 -7.18 -19.35
N GLN A 125 10.99 -6.70 -20.49
CA GLN A 125 12.43 -6.61 -20.75
C GLN A 125 13.12 -5.54 -19.88
N GLU A 126 12.36 -4.58 -19.36
CA GLU A 126 12.87 -3.50 -18.51
C GLU A 126 12.71 -3.76 -17.00
N LEU A 127 12.29 -4.96 -16.59
CA LEU A 127 12.15 -5.28 -15.18
C LEU A 127 13.52 -5.24 -14.45
N PRO A 128 13.59 -4.58 -13.29
CA PRO A 128 14.84 -4.43 -12.54
C PRO A 128 15.27 -5.74 -11.88
N ALA A 129 16.57 -5.97 -11.77
CA ALA A 129 17.13 -7.20 -11.20
C ALA A 129 17.10 -7.19 -9.66
N PRO A 130 16.82 -8.32 -9.00
CA PRO A 130 16.89 -8.42 -7.55
C PRO A 130 18.33 -8.23 -7.07
N LEU A 131 18.48 -7.48 -5.99
CA LEU A 131 19.75 -7.21 -5.32
C LEU A 131 20.09 -8.35 -4.37
N LEU A 132 21.28 -8.91 -4.50
CA LEU A 132 21.79 -9.94 -3.61
C LEU A 132 22.13 -9.34 -2.22
N ASP A 133 21.89 -10.11 -1.16
CA ASP A 133 21.95 -9.65 0.25
C ASP A 133 23.26 -8.94 0.64
N TYR A 134 24.39 -9.34 0.06
CA TYR A 134 25.69 -8.73 0.31
C TYR A 134 25.78 -7.27 -0.17
N ASN A 135 25.18 -6.97 -1.33
CA ASN A 135 25.19 -5.62 -1.90
C ASN A 135 24.17 -4.72 -1.20
N CYS A 136 23.06 -5.29 -0.74
CA CYS A 136 22.00 -4.56 -0.03
C CYS A 136 22.53 -3.87 1.24
N LYS A 137 23.40 -4.53 2.02
CA LYS A 137 24.02 -3.93 3.21
C LYS A 137 25.01 -2.81 2.87
N LYS A 138 25.72 -2.90 1.74
CA LYS A 138 26.62 -1.83 1.28
C LYS A 138 25.84 -0.60 0.83
N GLU A 139 24.75 -0.81 0.10
CA GLU A 139 23.94 0.28 -0.45
C GLU A 139 23.09 0.99 0.62
N LEU A 140 22.58 0.26 1.62
CA LEU A 140 21.83 0.83 2.75
C LEU A 140 22.72 1.33 3.90
N GLY A 141 23.90 0.74 4.11
CA GLY A 141 24.75 0.99 5.28
C GLY A 141 25.60 2.26 5.20
N GLU A 142 25.80 2.84 4.02
CA GLU A 142 26.60 4.06 3.88
C GLU A 142 25.82 5.35 4.24
N ASP A 143 24.48 5.34 4.23
CA ASP A 143 23.65 6.52 4.58
C ASP A 143 23.55 6.76 6.11
N VAL A 144 24.02 5.83 6.95
CA VAL A 144 24.13 6.01 8.42
C VAL A 144 25.48 6.64 8.83
N HIS A 145 26.46 6.68 7.91
CA HIS A 145 27.75 7.33 8.13
C HIS A 145 27.81 8.68 7.41
N ASN A 146 27.16 9.68 8.01
CA ASN A 146 27.78 11.00 7.99
C ASN A 146 29.19 10.84 8.59
N PRO A 147 30.28 11.37 8.01
CA PRO A 147 31.57 11.41 8.67
C PRO A 147 31.51 12.52 9.73
N ARG A 148 30.68 12.34 10.74
CA ARG A 148 30.90 12.97 12.03
C ARG A 148 31.78 11.99 12.79
N THR A 149 32.87 12.52 13.30
CA THR A 149 33.78 11.93 14.28
C THR A 149 33.07 10.97 15.23
N PRO A 150 33.75 9.92 15.74
CA PRO A 150 33.19 9.06 16.78
C PRO A 150 33.10 9.87 18.08
N GLU A 151 32.08 10.71 18.18
CA GLU A 151 31.70 11.34 19.43
C GLU A 151 31.03 10.27 20.28
N SER A 152 31.59 10.12 21.47
CA SER A 152 31.14 9.26 22.56
C SER A 152 29.62 9.22 22.68
N ASP A 153 29.12 8.02 22.99
CA ASP A 153 27.75 7.72 23.41
C ASP A 153 27.40 8.48 24.71
N ASP A 154 27.27 9.79 24.60
CA ASP A 154 26.91 10.67 25.69
C ASP A 154 25.39 10.64 25.78
N ASN A 155 24.91 9.80 26.69
CA ASN A 155 23.50 9.65 27.06
C ASN A 155 22.85 11.03 27.20
N MET A 156 22.09 11.47 26.18
CA MET A 156 21.47 12.80 26.16
C MET A 156 20.48 12.94 27.32
N LYS A 157 20.93 13.57 28.42
CA LYS A 157 20.14 13.72 29.66
C LYS A 157 18.85 14.53 29.49
N ILE A 158 18.80 15.41 28.49
CA ILE A 158 17.68 16.35 28.28
C ILE A 158 16.69 15.84 27.23
N ALA A 159 17.16 15.11 26.22
CA ALA A 159 16.38 14.65 25.07
C ALA A 159 16.05 13.14 25.11
N TRP A 160 16.04 12.54 26.31
CA TRP A 160 15.80 11.10 26.51
C TRP A 160 14.48 10.61 25.87
N ARG A 161 13.44 11.47 25.82
CA ARG A 161 12.15 11.13 25.19
C ARG A 161 12.27 10.90 23.68
N TYR A 162 13.19 11.58 23.01
CA TYR A 162 13.40 11.41 21.56
C TYR A 162 14.19 10.13 21.23
N GLN A 163 14.95 9.61 22.20
CA GLN A 163 15.68 8.35 22.06
C GLN A 163 14.73 7.14 22.06
N LEU A 164 13.57 7.27 22.72
CA LEU A 164 12.52 6.24 22.80
C LEU A 164 11.50 6.31 21.67
N LEU A 165 11.58 7.30 20.77
CA LEU A 165 10.73 7.31 19.59
C LEU A 165 11.05 6.07 18.74
N PRO A 166 10.04 5.32 18.28
CA PRO A 166 10.27 4.21 17.36
C PRO A 166 11.01 4.73 16.13
N LYS A 167 12.31 4.46 16.05
CA LYS A 167 13.07 4.67 14.83
C LYS A 167 12.52 3.66 13.84
N MET A 168 11.94 4.12 12.75
CA MET A 168 11.61 3.25 11.64
C MET A 168 12.95 2.75 11.08
N GLU A 169 13.37 1.57 11.52
CA GLU A 169 14.63 0.98 11.08
C GLU A 169 14.51 0.68 9.58
N VAL A 170 15.28 1.40 8.76
CA VAL A 170 15.44 1.14 7.32
C VAL A 170 16.38 -0.08 7.09
N GLY A 171 16.61 -0.89 8.13
CA GLY A 171 17.51 -2.03 8.13
C GLY A 171 16.82 -3.35 7.82
N PRO A 172 17.54 -4.32 7.21
CA PRO A 172 16.99 -5.65 6.97
C PRO A 172 16.78 -6.38 8.32
N VAL A 173 15.53 -6.41 8.80
CA VAL A 173 15.16 -7.26 9.94
C VAL A 173 15.31 -8.73 9.51
N SER A 174 16.26 -9.43 10.14
CA SER A 174 16.75 -10.80 9.81
C SER A 174 15.76 -11.96 10.04
N SER A 175 14.49 -11.81 9.65
CA SER A 175 13.55 -12.93 9.52
C SER A 175 13.10 -13.03 8.07
N SER A 176 13.22 -14.22 7.46
CA SER A 176 13.04 -14.55 6.03
C SER A 176 12.44 -13.43 5.18
N ARG A 177 13.24 -12.81 4.31
CA ARG A 177 12.84 -11.65 3.51
C ARG A 177 11.62 -12.00 2.66
N PHE A 178 10.47 -11.41 3.00
CA PHE A 178 9.20 -11.59 2.31
C PHE A 178 9.19 -10.93 0.91
N GLY A 179 10.05 -9.94 0.69
CA GLY A 179 10.26 -9.27 -0.59
C GLY A 179 11.72 -8.94 -0.83
N HIS A 180 12.06 -8.69 -2.08
CA HIS A 180 13.42 -8.38 -2.51
C HIS A 180 13.63 -6.88 -2.70
N TYR A 181 14.88 -6.44 -2.62
CA TYR A 181 15.27 -5.11 -3.11
C TYR A 181 15.72 -5.25 -4.56
N TYR A 182 15.56 -4.19 -5.34
CA TYR A 182 15.82 -4.22 -6.78
C TYR A 182 16.78 -3.11 -7.18
N ASP A 183 17.76 -3.47 -8.01
CA ASP A 183 18.72 -2.54 -8.61
C ASP A 183 18.14 -2.00 -9.92
N THR A 184 17.83 -0.69 -9.97
CA THR A 184 17.25 -0.07 -11.18
C THR A 184 18.21 0.01 -12.36
N SER A 185 19.52 -0.17 -12.15
CA SER A 185 20.52 -0.13 -13.22
C SER A 185 20.69 -1.45 -13.97
N LYS A 186 20.19 -2.56 -13.39
CA LYS A 186 20.33 -3.90 -13.95
C LYS A 186 18.97 -4.47 -14.30
N LYS A 187 18.91 -5.19 -15.41
CA LYS A 187 17.69 -5.86 -15.87
C LYS A 187 17.70 -7.33 -15.44
N ILE A 188 16.51 -7.91 -15.24
CA ILE A 188 16.38 -9.34 -14.94
C ILE A 188 17.00 -10.17 -16.09
N PRO A 189 17.77 -11.23 -15.79
CA PRO A 189 18.28 -12.15 -16.81
C PRO A 189 17.15 -12.80 -17.61
N GLN A 190 17.28 -12.84 -18.94
CA GLN A 190 16.27 -13.40 -19.86
C GLN A 190 15.83 -14.83 -19.48
N LYS A 191 16.76 -15.65 -18.97
CA LYS A 191 16.47 -17.01 -18.50
C LYS A 191 15.33 -17.08 -17.48
N LEU A 192 15.21 -16.07 -16.58
CA LEU A 192 14.12 -16.02 -15.60
C LEU A 192 12.80 -15.58 -16.23
N LEU A 193 12.86 -14.71 -17.24
CA LEU A 193 11.69 -14.27 -18.00
C LEU A 193 11.11 -15.42 -18.82
N ASP A 194 11.96 -16.21 -19.49
CA ASP A 194 11.54 -17.33 -20.34
C ASP A 194 10.85 -18.46 -19.56
N ILE A 195 11.24 -18.66 -18.30
CA ILE A 195 10.62 -19.63 -17.38
C ILE A 195 9.27 -19.11 -16.86
N SER A 196 9.13 -17.79 -16.77
CA SER A 196 7.97 -17.16 -16.14
C SER A 196 6.78 -17.12 -17.08
N LYS A 197 5.62 -17.54 -16.57
CA LYS A 197 4.39 -17.48 -17.35
C LYS A 197 3.81 -16.07 -17.31
N CYS A 198 3.77 -15.40 -18.45
CA CYS A 198 3.21 -14.06 -18.58
C CYS A 198 2.11 -14.01 -19.65
N HIS A 199 1.02 -13.32 -19.33
CA HIS A 199 -0.06 -12.99 -20.25
C HIS A 199 -0.02 -11.52 -20.60
N GLU A 200 0.01 -11.22 -21.89
CA GLU A 200 0.15 -9.85 -22.38
C GLU A 200 -1.16 -9.37 -22.99
N PHE A 201 -1.60 -8.19 -22.54
CA PHE A 201 -2.73 -7.48 -23.11
C PHE A 201 -2.28 -6.10 -23.57
N PHE A 202 -2.19 -5.93 -24.88
CA PHE A 202 -1.94 -4.64 -25.49
C PHE A 202 -3.20 -4.13 -26.18
N LEU A 203 -3.77 -3.04 -25.65
CA LEU A 203 -5.07 -2.55 -26.12
C LEU A 203 -5.09 -2.23 -27.63
N PRO A 204 -4.10 -1.52 -28.21
CA PRO A 204 -4.12 -1.15 -29.63
C PRO A 204 -4.22 -2.36 -30.57
N GLU A 205 -3.51 -3.44 -30.30
CA GLU A 205 -3.58 -4.68 -31.10
C GLU A 205 -4.95 -5.37 -31.00
N LYS A 206 -5.58 -5.31 -29.81
CA LYS A 206 -6.88 -5.94 -29.56
C LYS A 206 -8.05 -5.13 -30.11
N VAL A 207 -7.89 -3.82 -30.32
CA VAL A 207 -8.96 -2.96 -30.87
C VAL A 207 -9.16 -3.21 -32.36
N SER A 208 -8.10 -3.53 -33.11
CA SER A 208 -8.13 -3.77 -34.56
C SER A 208 -8.96 -4.98 -35.00
N SER A 209 -9.33 -5.90 -34.10
CA SER A 209 -9.80 -7.24 -34.46
C SER A 209 -11.31 -7.50 -34.39
N THR A 210 -12.20 -6.50 -34.34
CA THR A 210 -13.66 -6.79 -34.24
C THR A 210 -14.54 -5.90 -35.12
N LEU A 211 -15.21 -6.58 -36.07
CA LEU A 211 -16.50 -6.26 -36.69
C LEU A 211 -17.60 -6.05 -35.65
N ALA A 212 -18.68 -5.39 -36.08
CA ALA A 212 -19.83 -4.92 -35.33
C ALA A 212 -20.30 -5.85 -34.19
N VAL A 213 -20.68 -5.27 -33.04
CA VAL A 213 -21.99 -5.47 -32.35
C VAL A 213 -22.00 -4.96 -30.88
N GLU A 214 -23.20 -4.51 -30.51
CA GLU A 214 -23.83 -4.31 -29.19
C GLU A 214 -23.42 -3.14 -28.27
N SER A 215 -24.48 -2.43 -27.84
CA SER A 215 -24.50 -1.36 -26.84
C SER A 215 -24.13 -1.93 -25.47
N CYS A 216 -22.83 -2.10 -25.23
CA CYS A 216 -22.33 -2.39 -23.90
C CYS A 216 -22.11 -1.06 -23.15
N PRO A 217 -22.53 -0.94 -21.88
CA PRO A 217 -22.37 0.29 -21.10
C PRO A 217 -20.91 0.60 -20.74
N LEU A 218 -19.96 -0.32 -20.98
CA LEU A 218 -18.52 -0.14 -20.76
C LEU A 218 -17.82 0.27 -22.07
N SER A 219 -16.68 0.96 -21.97
CA SER A 219 -15.84 1.17 -23.17
C SER A 219 -15.37 -0.18 -23.72
N HIS A 220 -15.20 -0.25 -25.04
CA HIS A 220 -14.74 -1.45 -25.74
C HIS A 220 -13.42 -2.00 -25.15
N GLY A 221 -12.52 -1.11 -24.75
CA GLY A 221 -11.23 -1.48 -24.16
C GLY A 221 -11.37 -2.14 -22.79
N TYR A 222 -12.19 -1.57 -21.90
CA TYR A 222 -12.43 -2.13 -20.57
C TYR A 222 -13.15 -3.49 -20.64
N THR A 223 -14.12 -3.66 -21.54
CA THR A 223 -14.82 -4.95 -21.70
C THR A 223 -13.85 -6.03 -22.14
N LYS A 224 -13.03 -5.75 -23.16
CA LYS A 224 -12.02 -6.70 -23.66
C LYS A 224 -11.00 -7.05 -22.57
N LEU A 225 -10.57 -6.08 -21.78
CA LEU A 225 -9.66 -6.33 -20.67
C LEU A 225 -10.30 -7.22 -19.59
N LEU A 226 -11.55 -6.95 -19.18
CA LEU A 226 -12.25 -7.78 -18.20
C LEU A 226 -12.43 -9.21 -18.69
N GLN A 227 -12.86 -9.39 -19.95
CA GLN A 227 -13.00 -10.70 -20.56
C GLN A 227 -11.67 -11.44 -20.60
N PHE A 228 -10.58 -10.75 -20.93
CA PHE A 228 -9.24 -11.32 -20.93
C PHE A 228 -8.83 -11.78 -19.53
N VAL A 229 -8.96 -10.92 -18.52
CA VAL A 229 -8.65 -11.24 -17.12
C VAL A 229 -9.50 -12.42 -16.63
N GLN A 230 -10.80 -12.39 -16.88
CA GLN A 230 -11.72 -13.46 -16.49
C GLN A 230 -11.36 -14.79 -17.14
N ASN A 231 -11.01 -14.78 -18.43
CA ASN A 231 -10.60 -15.99 -19.15
C ASN A 231 -9.31 -16.58 -18.56
N ILE A 232 -8.31 -15.75 -18.24
CA ILE A 232 -7.08 -16.24 -17.60
C ILE A 232 -7.36 -16.81 -16.19
N ILE A 233 -8.17 -16.12 -15.38
CA ILE A 233 -8.55 -16.59 -14.05
C ILE A 233 -9.20 -17.98 -14.12
N TYR A 234 -10.13 -18.19 -15.05
CA TYR A 234 -10.87 -19.44 -15.21
C TYR A 234 -10.04 -20.56 -15.82
N THR A 235 -9.33 -20.28 -16.93
CA THR A 235 -8.53 -21.29 -17.66
C THR A 235 -7.35 -21.80 -16.86
N GLU A 236 -6.79 -20.96 -15.98
CA GLU A 236 -5.69 -21.36 -15.10
C GLU A 236 -6.13 -21.82 -13.72
N GLY A 237 -7.43 -21.74 -13.41
CA GLY A 237 -7.99 -22.23 -12.15
C GLY A 237 -7.63 -21.38 -10.94
N PHE A 238 -7.41 -20.08 -11.11
CA PHE A 238 -7.14 -19.18 -9.98
C PHE A 238 -8.39 -18.95 -9.11
N ASP A 239 -9.58 -19.18 -9.64
CA ASP A 239 -10.87 -19.10 -8.93
C ASP A 239 -11.21 -20.36 -8.11
N GLY A 240 -10.42 -21.43 -8.26
CA GLY A 240 -10.66 -22.73 -7.61
C GLY A 240 -11.71 -23.61 -8.29
N SER A 241 -12.31 -23.18 -9.40
CA SER A 241 -13.25 -24.01 -10.18
C SER A 241 -12.52 -25.16 -10.88
N ASN A 242 -11.34 -24.87 -11.43
CA ASN A 242 -10.41 -25.84 -11.97
C ASN A 242 -9.21 -25.96 -11.03
N PRO A 243 -8.79 -27.17 -10.62
CA PRO A 243 -7.59 -27.31 -9.81
C PRO A 243 -6.38 -26.84 -10.63
N GLN A 244 -5.61 -25.90 -10.06
CA GLN A 244 -4.33 -25.49 -10.63
C GLN A 244 -3.43 -26.72 -10.86
N LYS A 245 -2.43 -26.60 -11.75
CA LYS A 245 -1.37 -27.62 -11.91
C LYS A 245 -0.79 -28.02 -10.54
N LYS A 246 -0.06 -29.15 -10.45
CA LYS A 246 0.41 -29.82 -9.20
C LYS A 246 0.83 -28.91 -8.02
N GLN A 247 1.26 -27.66 -8.24
CA GLN A 247 1.46 -26.64 -7.21
C GLN A 247 0.57 -25.41 -7.43
N LYS A 248 -0.04 -24.91 -6.35
CA LYS A 248 -0.83 -23.68 -6.37
C LYS A 248 0.05 -22.47 -6.69
N ASN A 249 -0.46 -21.55 -7.50
CA ASN A 249 0.22 -20.32 -7.90
C ASN A 249 -0.69 -19.10 -7.72
N ILE A 250 -0.10 -17.90 -7.75
CA ILE A 250 -0.79 -16.62 -7.68
C ILE A 250 -0.68 -15.88 -9.01
N LEU A 251 -1.76 -15.22 -9.38
CA LEU A 251 -1.82 -14.31 -10.52
C LEU A 251 -1.54 -12.87 -10.07
N ARG A 252 -0.47 -12.27 -10.58
CA ARG A 252 -0.17 -10.85 -10.38
C ARG A 252 -0.59 -10.07 -11.61
N ILE A 253 -1.58 -9.21 -11.45
CA ILE A 253 -2.16 -8.42 -12.54
C ILE A 253 -1.63 -6.99 -12.46
N GLY A 254 -0.89 -6.55 -13.47
CA GLY A 254 -0.47 -5.16 -13.63
C GLY A 254 -1.25 -4.48 -14.75
N ILE A 255 -1.99 -3.42 -14.42
CA ILE A 255 -2.67 -2.56 -15.40
C ILE A 255 -2.06 -1.16 -15.38
N GLN A 256 -1.53 -0.71 -16.52
CA GLN A 256 -0.83 0.57 -16.63
C GLN A 256 -1.73 1.68 -17.20
N ASN A 257 -1.57 2.89 -16.65
CA ASN A 257 -2.21 4.12 -17.10
C ASN A 257 -3.74 4.00 -17.28
N LEU A 258 -4.42 3.26 -16.39
CA LEU A 258 -5.86 3.06 -16.45
C LEU A 258 -6.58 4.42 -16.32
N GLY A 259 -7.65 4.63 -17.09
CA GLY A 259 -8.38 5.91 -17.09
C GLY A 259 -7.71 7.02 -17.89
N SER A 260 -6.54 6.79 -18.48
CA SER A 260 -5.97 7.70 -19.48
C SER A 260 -6.78 7.67 -20.79
N PRO A 261 -6.70 8.74 -21.62
CA PRO A 261 -7.39 8.77 -22.92
C PRO A 261 -7.07 7.60 -23.85
N LEU A 262 -5.92 6.94 -23.64
CA LEU A 262 -5.49 5.76 -24.41
C LEU A 262 -6.43 4.56 -24.24
N TRP A 263 -7.17 4.48 -23.13
CA TRP A 263 -8.16 3.43 -22.88
C TRP A 263 -9.50 3.65 -23.60
N GLY A 264 -9.60 4.70 -24.42
CA GLY A 264 -10.80 5.04 -25.18
C GLY A 264 -11.92 5.58 -24.29
N ASP A 265 -11.55 6.28 -23.22
CA ASP A 265 -12.46 6.89 -22.25
C ASP A 265 -12.24 8.40 -22.22
N ASP A 266 -13.31 9.17 -22.06
CA ASP A 266 -13.30 10.63 -22.15
C ASP A 266 -13.28 11.32 -20.77
N ILE A 267 -13.10 10.55 -19.70
CA ILE A 267 -13.05 11.01 -18.29
C ILE A 267 -12.07 12.16 -18.06
N CYS A 268 -10.97 12.24 -18.82
CA CYS A 268 -9.99 13.32 -18.70
C CYS A 268 -10.36 14.59 -19.49
N CYS A 269 -11.31 14.49 -20.42
CA CYS A 269 -11.56 15.50 -21.45
C CYS A 269 -12.87 16.28 -21.23
N THR A 270 -13.84 15.72 -20.51
CA THR A 270 -15.17 16.32 -20.32
C THR A 270 -15.62 16.24 -18.86
N GLU A 271 -16.14 17.34 -18.30
CA GLU A 271 -16.65 17.36 -16.92
C GLU A 271 -18.02 16.67 -16.78
N ASP A 272 -18.85 16.81 -17.81
CA ASP A 272 -20.20 16.26 -17.92
C ASP A 272 -20.22 15.11 -18.94
N CYS A 273 -19.84 13.92 -18.47
CA CYS A 273 -19.93 12.72 -19.29
C CYS A 273 -20.98 11.75 -18.73
N ASP A 274 -21.98 11.43 -19.55
CA ASP A 274 -22.93 10.32 -19.32
C ASP A 274 -22.21 8.98 -19.08
N SER A 275 -20.96 8.90 -19.50
CA SER A 275 -20.08 7.73 -19.42
C SER A 275 -19.13 7.72 -18.22
N SER A 276 -19.25 8.67 -17.29
CA SER A 276 -18.45 8.79 -16.07
C SER A 276 -18.47 7.57 -15.13
N HIS A 277 -19.35 6.60 -15.39
CA HIS A 277 -19.48 5.36 -14.63
C HIS A 277 -18.70 4.19 -15.24
N ARG A 278 -18.14 4.30 -16.46
CA ARG A 278 -17.45 3.21 -17.18
C ARG A 278 -16.26 2.68 -16.39
N LEU A 279 -15.32 3.55 -16.05
CA LEU A 279 -14.14 3.21 -15.24
C LEU A 279 -14.53 2.64 -13.87
N THR A 280 -15.50 3.25 -13.18
CA THR A 280 -15.94 2.77 -11.87
C THR A 280 -16.63 1.41 -11.96
N ARG A 281 -17.41 1.16 -13.02
CA ARG A 281 -18.03 -0.13 -13.27
C ARG A 281 -16.99 -1.20 -13.59
N PHE A 282 -15.97 -0.86 -14.38
CA PHE A 282 -14.82 -1.72 -14.64
C PHE A 282 -14.14 -2.14 -13.34
N LEU A 283 -13.78 -1.18 -12.49
CA LEU A 283 -13.11 -1.44 -11.21
C LEU A 283 -13.99 -2.26 -10.26
N TYR A 284 -15.30 -1.99 -10.23
CA TYR A 284 -16.25 -2.77 -9.43
C TYR A 284 -16.26 -4.25 -9.84
N ILE A 285 -16.36 -4.52 -11.15
CA ILE A 285 -16.35 -5.89 -11.68
C ILE A 285 -14.99 -6.55 -11.44
N LEU A 286 -13.89 -5.85 -11.73
CA LEU A 286 -12.53 -6.34 -11.50
C LEU A 286 -12.31 -6.72 -10.04
N ARG A 287 -12.73 -5.86 -9.11
CA ARG A 287 -12.64 -6.14 -7.66
C ARG A 287 -13.42 -7.41 -7.30
N GLY A 288 -14.62 -7.59 -7.85
CA GLY A 288 -15.41 -8.81 -7.67
C GLY A 288 -14.67 -10.07 -8.14
N LEU A 289 -14.08 -10.04 -9.34
CA LEU A 289 -13.29 -11.15 -9.91
C LEU A 289 -12.06 -11.49 -9.05
N LEU A 290 -11.39 -10.47 -8.51
CA LEU A 290 -10.21 -10.67 -7.66
C LEU A 290 -10.60 -11.28 -6.31
N ARG A 291 -11.77 -10.95 -5.75
CA ARG A 291 -12.18 -11.46 -4.43
C ARG A 291 -12.42 -12.96 -4.41
N THR A 292 -12.73 -13.54 -5.56
CA THR A 292 -12.98 -14.96 -5.73
C THR A 292 -11.78 -15.69 -6.34
N SER A 293 -10.61 -15.05 -6.49
CA SER A 293 -9.44 -15.68 -7.10
C SER A 293 -8.14 -15.47 -6.32
N LEU A 294 -7.18 -16.36 -6.53
CA LEU A 294 -5.81 -16.25 -6.02
C LEU A 294 -4.99 -15.22 -6.83
N SER A 295 -5.49 -13.98 -6.87
CA SER A 295 -4.95 -12.91 -7.71
C SER A 295 -4.72 -11.63 -6.91
N ALA A 296 -3.69 -10.86 -7.22
CA ALA A 296 -3.49 -9.51 -6.68
C ALA A 296 -3.24 -8.53 -7.83
N CYS A 297 -3.85 -7.34 -7.77
CA CYS A 297 -3.80 -6.38 -8.87
C CYS A 297 -3.14 -5.07 -8.45
N ILE A 298 -2.22 -4.58 -9.27
CA ILE A 298 -1.67 -3.22 -9.22
C ILE A 298 -2.18 -2.43 -10.43
N ILE A 299 -2.65 -1.22 -10.19
CA ILE A 299 -3.17 -0.32 -11.23
C ILE A 299 -2.45 1.00 -11.09
N THR A 300 -1.84 1.51 -12.17
CA THR A 300 -1.38 2.91 -12.21
C THR A 300 -2.43 3.77 -12.91
N MET A 301 -2.70 4.96 -12.38
CA MET A 301 -3.71 5.86 -12.92
C MET A 301 -3.29 7.34 -12.82
N PRO A 302 -3.34 8.11 -13.93
CA PRO A 302 -3.03 9.54 -13.93
C PRO A 302 -4.21 10.36 -13.37
N THR A 303 -4.43 10.30 -12.06
CA THR A 303 -5.53 11.05 -11.39
C THR A 303 -5.43 12.55 -11.57
N HIS A 304 -4.22 13.09 -11.77
CA HIS A 304 -3.98 14.50 -12.00
C HIS A 304 -4.57 15.01 -13.34
N LEU A 305 -4.91 14.11 -14.27
CA LEU A 305 -5.61 14.46 -15.53
C LEU A 305 -7.13 14.48 -15.38
N ILE A 306 -7.68 13.92 -14.29
CA ILE A 306 -9.12 13.83 -14.06
C ILE A 306 -9.58 15.07 -13.29
N GLN A 307 -10.26 15.99 -13.97
CA GLN A 307 -10.77 17.23 -13.36
C GLN A 307 -11.90 16.93 -12.36
N ASN A 308 -12.79 16.00 -12.71
CA ASN A 308 -13.92 15.63 -11.86
C ASN A 308 -13.48 14.86 -10.61
N LYS A 309 -13.42 15.57 -9.48
CA LYS A 309 -13.05 15.00 -8.17
C LYS A 309 -13.98 13.87 -7.71
N ALA A 310 -15.26 13.88 -8.10
CA ALA A 310 -16.20 12.83 -7.71
C ALA A 310 -15.83 11.48 -8.33
N ILE A 311 -15.38 11.46 -9.60
CA ILE A 311 -14.88 10.23 -10.26
C ILE A 311 -13.67 9.71 -9.50
N THR A 312 -12.69 10.59 -9.23
CA THR A 312 -11.47 10.22 -8.51
C THR A 312 -11.79 9.63 -7.13
N THR A 313 -12.70 10.24 -6.37
CA THR A 313 -13.17 9.70 -5.08
C THR A 313 -13.85 8.33 -5.24
N ARG A 314 -14.69 8.14 -6.25
CA ARG A 314 -15.32 6.83 -6.52
C ARG A 314 -14.28 5.76 -6.85
N VAL A 315 -13.26 6.09 -7.65
CA VAL A 315 -12.17 5.17 -7.98
C VAL A 315 -11.36 4.78 -6.74
N ARG A 316 -11.05 5.75 -5.86
CA ARG A 316 -10.39 5.47 -4.58
C ARG A 316 -11.22 4.50 -3.73
N ASN A 317 -12.52 4.75 -3.58
CA ASN A 317 -13.43 3.90 -2.79
C ASN A 317 -13.58 2.47 -3.35
N LEU A 318 -13.42 2.30 -4.66
CA LEU A 318 -13.46 0.99 -5.32
C LEU A 318 -12.12 0.25 -5.27
N SER A 319 -11.05 0.96 -4.97
CA SER A 319 -9.73 0.37 -4.74
C SER A 319 -9.61 -0.04 -3.28
N ASP A 320 -8.82 -1.07 -2.98
CA ASP A 320 -8.63 -1.51 -1.60
C ASP A 320 -7.53 -0.72 -0.91
N ILE A 321 -6.48 -0.43 -1.68
CA ILE A 321 -5.31 0.33 -1.26
C ILE A 321 -5.12 1.47 -2.25
N VAL A 322 -4.84 2.66 -1.74
CA VAL A 322 -4.55 3.83 -2.57
C VAL A 322 -3.26 4.49 -2.09
N VAL A 323 -2.28 4.53 -2.99
CA VAL A 323 -0.99 5.19 -2.78
C VAL A 323 -0.85 6.29 -3.82
N GLY A 324 -0.64 7.52 -3.39
CA GLY A 324 -0.40 8.66 -4.28
C GLY A 324 1.07 9.04 -4.33
N LEU A 325 1.60 9.23 -5.53
CA LEU A 325 2.97 9.72 -5.72
C LEU A 325 2.95 11.20 -6.08
N GLU A 326 3.82 11.96 -5.44
CA GLU A 326 4.05 13.37 -5.74
C GLU A 326 5.54 13.58 -6.02
N SER A 327 5.90 13.76 -7.29
CA SER A 327 7.27 14.09 -7.68
C SER A 327 7.58 15.56 -7.39
N PHE A 328 8.79 15.84 -6.89
CA PHE A 328 9.26 17.22 -6.75
C PHE A 328 9.74 17.84 -8.05
N ILE A 329 9.99 17.05 -9.08
CA ILE A 329 10.48 17.52 -10.39
C ILE A 329 9.55 18.62 -10.91
N GLY A 330 10.11 19.79 -11.20
CA GLY A 330 9.36 20.93 -11.73
C GLY A 330 8.41 21.57 -10.72
N SER A 331 8.65 21.39 -9.42
CA SER A 331 7.91 22.05 -8.33
C SER A 331 8.83 22.95 -7.51
N GLU A 332 8.25 23.87 -6.75
CA GLU A 332 9.01 24.73 -5.81
C GLU A 332 9.73 23.92 -4.72
N ARG A 333 9.28 22.68 -4.45
CA ARG A 333 9.88 21.80 -3.45
C ARG A 333 11.24 21.25 -3.89
N GLU A 334 11.53 21.23 -5.18
CA GLU A 334 12.84 20.80 -5.71
C GLU A 334 13.97 21.73 -5.29
N THR A 335 13.71 23.04 -5.23
CA THR A 335 14.71 24.06 -4.88
C THR A 335 14.81 24.30 -3.37
N ASN A 336 13.87 23.77 -2.60
CA ASN A 336 13.82 23.98 -1.16
C ASN A 336 14.91 23.13 -0.45
N PRO A 337 15.81 23.75 0.33
CA PRO A 337 16.87 23.04 1.05
C PRO A 337 16.35 21.92 1.98
N LEU A 338 15.13 22.03 2.49
CA LEU A 338 14.50 21.04 3.38
C LEU A 338 14.24 19.70 2.67
N PHE A 339 14.09 19.71 1.35
CA PHE A 339 13.74 18.53 0.55
C PHE A 339 14.92 18.02 -0.29
N LYS A 340 16.13 18.57 -0.12
CA LYS A 340 17.30 18.30 -0.96
C LYS A 340 17.64 16.81 -1.11
N ASP A 341 17.37 16.01 -0.08
CA ASP A 341 17.65 14.58 -0.09
C ASP A 341 16.54 13.70 -0.68
N PHE A 342 15.38 14.28 -0.98
CA PHE A 342 14.17 13.58 -1.39
C PHE A 342 13.78 13.94 -2.83
N HIS A 343 13.17 12.97 -3.50
CA HIS A 343 12.72 13.12 -4.89
C HIS A 343 11.21 13.37 -5.00
N GLY A 344 10.48 13.12 -3.92
CA GLY A 344 9.04 13.32 -3.85
C GLY A 344 8.42 12.82 -2.55
N LEU A 345 7.10 12.98 -2.44
CA LEU A 345 6.27 12.47 -1.35
C LEU A 345 5.46 11.26 -1.78
N ILE A 346 5.20 10.37 -0.82
CA ILE A 346 4.32 9.22 -1.00
C ILE A 346 3.18 9.31 0.00
N HIS A 347 1.95 9.31 -0.51
CA HIS A 347 0.74 9.52 0.28
C HIS A 347 -0.03 8.21 0.38
N ILE A 348 -0.06 7.59 1.56
CA ILE A 348 -0.94 6.44 1.81
C ILE A 348 -2.33 6.98 2.11
N ARG A 349 -3.21 6.96 1.11
CA ARG A 349 -4.56 7.53 1.22
C ARG A 349 -5.55 6.52 1.77
N GLN A 350 -5.35 5.25 1.46
CA GLN A 350 -6.25 4.17 1.89
C GLN A 350 -5.47 2.87 2.08
N ILE A 351 -5.75 2.19 3.19
CA ILE A 351 -5.20 0.88 3.58
C ILE A 351 -6.34 -0.15 3.55
N PRO A 352 -6.07 -1.42 3.19
CA PRO A 352 -7.14 -2.39 2.97
C PRO A 352 -7.83 -2.76 4.28
N ARG A 353 -9.16 -2.61 4.33
CA ARG A 353 -10.01 -2.98 5.48
C ARG A 353 -10.56 -4.40 5.35
N LEU A 354 -9.71 -5.35 4.99
CA LEU A 354 -10.18 -6.72 4.79
C LEU A 354 -10.34 -7.45 6.12
N ASN A 355 -11.53 -8.00 6.35
CA ASN A 355 -11.88 -8.79 7.54
C ASN A 355 -11.60 -8.08 8.88
N ASN A 356 -11.56 -6.75 8.86
CA ASN A 356 -11.34 -5.91 10.05
C ASN A 356 -12.52 -4.97 10.23
N LEU A 357 -12.97 -4.82 11.48
CA LEU A 357 -14.02 -3.86 11.84
C LEU A 357 -13.47 -2.43 11.99
N THR A 358 -12.18 -2.29 12.28
CA THR A 358 -11.48 -1.01 12.44
C THR A 358 -10.51 -0.78 11.31
N CYS A 359 -10.36 0.49 10.89
CA CYS A 359 -9.33 0.90 9.97
C CYS A 359 -8.04 1.15 10.75
N ASP A 360 -6.93 0.58 10.29
CA ASP A 360 -5.63 1.08 10.72
C ASP A 360 -5.41 2.39 9.97
N GLU A 361 -5.50 3.52 10.67
CA GLU A 361 -5.00 4.77 10.12
C GLU A 361 -3.48 4.77 10.32
N SER A 362 -2.72 4.92 9.23
CA SER A 362 -1.28 5.13 9.37
C SER A 362 -1.06 6.45 10.12
N ASP A 363 -0.53 6.37 11.34
CA ASP A 363 -0.11 7.53 12.13
C ASP A 363 0.98 8.36 11.42
N VAL A 364 1.66 7.76 10.42
CA VAL A 364 2.71 8.42 9.63
C VAL A 364 2.12 8.92 8.32
N LYS A 365 1.88 10.23 8.25
CA LYS A 365 1.43 10.93 7.02
C LYS A 365 2.60 11.53 6.23
N ASP A 366 3.67 11.90 6.92
CA ASP A 366 4.83 12.57 6.32
C ASP A 366 5.82 11.53 5.80
N LEU A 367 5.54 10.96 4.64
CA LEU A 367 6.43 10.00 3.97
C LEU A 367 7.03 10.62 2.71
N ALA A 368 8.34 10.54 2.60
CA ALA A 368 9.09 10.96 1.43
C ALA A 368 9.81 9.76 0.82
N PHE A 369 10.02 9.80 -0.49
CA PHE A 369 10.81 8.80 -1.18
C PHE A 369 12.07 9.41 -1.79
N LYS A 370 13.13 8.60 -1.84
CA LYS A 370 14.36 8.94 -2.53
C LYS A 370 14.83 7.75 -3.38
N LEU A 371 15.26 8.06 -4.60
CA LEU A 371 15.91 7.11 -5.49
C LEU A 371 17.41 7.42 -5.50
N LYS A 372 18.15 6.88 -4.52
CA LYS A 372 19.61 7.08 -4.41
C LYS A 372 20.33 5.78 -4.74
N ARG A 373 21.45 5.88 -5.45
CA ARG A 373 22.37 4.74 -5.72
C ARG A 373 21.66 3.51 -6.29
N LYS A 374 20.63 3.73 -7.12
CA LYS A 374 19.81 2.70 -7.80
C LYS A 374 18.79 1.98 -6.91
N LEU A 375 18.61 2.45 -5.67
CA LEU A 375 17.64 1.92 -4.72
C LEU A 375 16.53 2.94 -4.46
N PHE A 376 15.29 2.50 -4.60
CA PHE A 376 14.13 3.28 -4.18
C PHE A 376 13.87 3.02 -2.69
N THR A 377 13.86 4.07 -1.88
CA THR A 377 13.64 4.00 -0.43
C THR A 377 12.54 4.96 -0.02
N ILE A 378 11.77 4.56 1.00
CA ILE A 378 10.71 5.38 1.61
C ILE A 378 11.12 5.63 3.05
N GLU A 379 11.12 6.90 3.45
CA GLU A 379 11.51 7.35 4.78
C GLU A 379 10.48 8.33 5.34
N ARG A 380 10.41 8.43 6.66
CA ARG A 380 9.62 9.48 7.30
C ARG A 380 10.31 10.82 7.07
N LEU A 381 9.58 11.78 6.53
CA LEU A 381 10.06 13.13 6.37
C LEU A 381 10.19 13.76 7.75
N HIS A 382 11.42 14.10 8.12
CA HIS A 382 11.72 14.87 9.32
C HIS A 382 12.09 16.28 8.90
N LEU A 383 11.17 17.22 9.10
CA LEU A 383 11.50 18.63 8.93
C LEU A 383 12.46 19.02 10.07
N PRO A 384 13.64 19.61 9.77
CA PRO A 384 14.48 20.15 10.81
C PRO A 384 13.69 21.21 11.58
N PRO A 385 13.92 21.32 12.91
CA PRO A 385 13.32 22.41 13.67
C PRO A 385 13.71 23.74 13.01
N ASP A 386 12.73 24.63 12.89
CA ASP A 386 12.92 25.98 12.36
C ASP A 386 13.82 26.76 13.32
N LEU A 387 15.14 26.62 13.14
CA LEU A 387 16.16 27.42 13.81
C LEU A 387 16.36 28.70 13.00
N SER A 388 15.28 29.42 12.73
CA SER A 388 15.40 30.84 12.42
C SER A 388 15.84 31.53 13.71
N ASP A 389 17.06 32.09 13.71
CA ASP A 389 17.66 32.87 14.82
C ASP A 389 16.89 34.16 15.16
N THR A 390 15.64 34.30 14.70
CA THR A 390 14.74 35.40 15.03
C THR A 390 13.63 34.92 15.96
N VAL A 391 14.00 34.37 17.13
CA VAL A 391 13.12 34.40 18.31
C VAL A 391 13.20 35.81 18.92
N SER A 392 12.83 36.81 18.13
CA SER A 392 12.36 38.07 18.68
C SER A 392 10.90 37.83 19.05
N ARG A 393 10.64 37.59 20.33
CA ARG A 393 9.29 37.71 20.89
C ARG A 393 8.84 39.18 20.69
N SER A 394 8.37 39.54 19.51
CA SER A 394 7.63 40.78 19.34
C SER A 394 6.23 40.52 19.89
N SER A 395 6.02 41.01 21.10
CA SER A 395 4.72 41.24 21.70
C SER A 395 3.72 41.73 20.64
N LYS A 396 2.56 41.08 20.57
CA LYS A 396 1.34 41.60 19.93
C LYS A 396 1.21 43.09 20.23
N GLN A 397 1.31 43.92 19.20
CA GLN A 397 0.73 45.26 19.18
C GLN A 397 -0.20 45.32 17.97
N ASP A 398 -1.41 45.78 18.27
CA ASP A 398 -2.58 45.79 17.42
C ASP A 398 -2.37 46.51 16.09
N LEU A 399 -2.75 45.87 14.99
CA LEU A 399 -3.04 46.54 13.72
C LEU A 399 -4.31 45.91 13.11
N ALA A 400 -5.43 46.16 13.80
CA ALA A 400 -6.75 46.08 13.20
C ALA A 400 -7.15 47.49 12.74
N GLU A 401 -6.68 47.92 11.56
CA GLU A 401 -7.25 49.09 10.90
C GLU A 401 -6.83 49.13 9.42
N SER A 402 -7.65 48.54 8.55
CA SER A 402 -7.77 48.92 7.12
C SER A 402 -8.93 48.15 6.48
N ALA A 403 -10.16 48.50 6.85
CA ALA A 403 -11.34 48.14 6.06
C ALA A 403 -12.56 49.01 6.42
N LYS A 404 -12.54 50.31 6.08
CA LYS A 404 -13.77 51.08 5.82
C LYS A 404 -13.48 52.17 4.79
N LEU A 405 -14.17 52.10 3.65
CA LEU A 405 -15.07 53.14 3.14
C LEU A 405 -15.51 52.85 1.70
N LEU A 406 -16.77 52.43 1.51
CA LEU A 406 -17.72 52.97 0.53
C LEU A 406 -19.13 52.73 1.12
N GLY A 407 -19.85 53.80 1.49
CA GLY A 407 -21.17 53.77 2.17
C GLY A 407 -22.36 53.72 1.20
N PRO A 408 -23.50 54.38 1.47
CA PRO A 408 -24.19 54.63 2.75
C PRO A 408 -25.67 54.13 2.71
N GLY A 409 -26.33 53.94 3.86
CA GLY A 409 -27.79 53.73 3.82
C GLY A 409 -28.49 53.31 5.13
N CYS A 410 -29.09 54.31 5.79
CA CYS A 410 -30.36 54.27 6.53
C CYS A 410 -30.47 53.51 7.88
N GLY A 411 -30.91 54.24 8.94
CA GLY A 411 -31.91 53.72 9.87
C GLY A 411 -31.60 53.63 11.38
N MET A 412 -31.57 54.78 12.06
CA MET A 412 -32.28 55.08 13.33
C MET A 412 -32.15 54.21 14.62
N MET A 413 -31.62 54.88 15.65
CA MET A 413 -32.01 54.95 17.09
C MET A 413 -31.70 53.84 18.13
N ALA A 414 -31.11 54.37 19.23
CA ALA A 414 -31.22 54.02 20.66
C ALA A 414 -30.76 52.61 21.08
N GLY A 415 -29.81 52.41 22.00
CA GLY A 415 -29.51 53.13 23.25
C GLY A 415 -29.70 52.12 24.40
N GLY A 416 -28.63 51.74 25.12
CA GLY A 416 -28.77 50.88 26.31
C GLY A 416 -27.58 49.98 26.63
N GLU A 417 -26.69 50.52 27.47
CA GLU A 417 -25.86 49.92 28.53
C GLU A 417 -25.36 48.45 28.51
N LYS A 418 -24.02 48.36 28.56
CA LYS A 418 -23.15 47.70 29.57
C LYS A 418 -23.50 46.28 30.09
N HIS A 419 -22.52 45.40 29.84
CA HIS A 419 -21.89 44.44 30.77
C HIS A 419 -22.71 43.19 31.19
N LEU A 420 -22.21 42.00 30.85
CA LEU A 420 -21.55 41.09 31.80
C LEU A 420 -21.02 39.83 31.10
N ASP A 421 -19.85 39.41 31.56
CA ASP A 421 -19.13 38.18 31.22
C ASP A 421 -19.83 36.93 31.80
N PHE A 422 -19.79 35.82 31.05
CA PHE A 422 -19.49 34.46 31.54
C PHE A 422 -18.92 33.60 30.40
#